data_AF-A0A2N6CT47-F1
#
_entry.id   AF-A0A2N6CT47-F1
#
_cell.length_a   1.000
_cell.length_b   1.000
_cell.length_c   1.000
_cell.angle_alpha   90.00
_cell.angle_beta   90.00
_cell.angle_gamma   90.00
#
_symmetry.space_group_name_H-M   'P 1'
#
loop_
_entity.id
_entity.type
_entity.pdbx_description
1 polymer ?
#
loop_
_entity_poly.entity_id
_entity_poly.type
_entity_poly.pdbx_seq_one_letter_code
_entity_poly.pdbx_strand_id
1 'polypeptide(L)'
;MTSRLEIDYACCTETGAKSQNADAADARIPPDDLLLSKGVAAVIADGMSSSEGGHEASQICVTGFLNDYFSTPESWSVKTSASKILSALNTWLCGQGQSRYDSPKGMVTTLSVAVIKSTTAHLFHVGDSRIYLYREQKLKQQTKDHRVWVSRDQDLLSRAMGIDSHLEIDYRSLALQVNDLLLFTTDGVHDFLTDRQLQKLLREHQGNLQQAANAITVTALEQGSNDNVTCQLLKVMALPDEQIDDIYQRVAELPFPPNLLPGMNIDGFQIMREIHASKRSEVYLAINDETGERVALKTPSVNFSDDPDFLNGFLNEEWIGRRINNTHVLKVHKPGRRRFLYHVTVYLDGQTLRQRMDDLGQMDLEQTREYLTQIISGLRAFHRMEMIHQDLKPDNILINKNGILKIIDFGSTRIAGVQEQHNNNSQIPLGTINYTAPEYLDGTPGSHRSDIFSLGVIAYEMLTGTLPYGDHEQALPARKMGYQSAREHNPAVPAWIDGALRKATHPLPEKRYEALSEFLQDMTHPNPELITLRQKPLLERHPLGFWKTLTALLFLTNLVTLLLLFATQ
;
A
#
# COMPACT_ATOMS: atom_id res chain seq x y z
N MET A 1 23.91 -9.45 -17.95
CA MET A 1 24.51 -8.45 -17.05
C MET A 1 23.33 -7.71 -16.45
N THR A 2 23.07 -7.88 -15.16
CA THR A 2 21.98 -7.19 -14.47
C THR A 2 22.34 -5.71 -14.39
N SER A 3 21.66 -4.84 -15.14
CA SER A 3 21.84 -3.40 -14.91
C SER A 3 21.30 -3.06 -13.52
N ARG A 4 21.98 -2.13 -12.84
CA ARG A 4 21.71 -1.69 -11.47
C ARG A 4 21.24 -0.24 -11.51
N LEU A 5 20.57 0.23 -10.46
CA LEU A 5 20.28 1.65 -10.32
C LEU A 5 21.61 2.41 -10.18
N GLU A 6 21.96 3.22 -11.17
CA GLU A 6 23.11 4.12 -11.13
C GLU A 6 22.61 5.55 -11.31
N ILE A 7 22.90 6.40 -10.33
CA ILE A 7 22.59 7.83 -10.37
C ILE A 7 23.90 8.60 -10.34
N ASP A 8 24.03 9.59 -11.21
CA ASP A 8 25.05 10.63 -11.14
C ASP A 8 24.45 11.87 -10.46
N TYR A 9 25.22 12.50 -9.58
CA TYR A 9 24.75 13.51 -8.64
C TYR A 9 25.67 14.73 -8.66
N ALA A 10 25.07 15.92 -8.69
CA ALA A 10 25.79 17.17 -8.51
C ALA A 10 24.96 18.17 -7.71
N CYS A 11 25.65 19.05 -6.99
CA CYS A 11 25.04 20.09 -6.19
C CYS A 11 25.94 21.32 -6.16
N CYS A 12 25.34 22.50 -6.24
CA CYS A 12 26.00 23.77 -6.01
C CYS A 12 25.07 24.63 -5.15
N THR A 13 25.60 25.15 -4.05
CA THR A 13 24.89 26.04 -3.14
C THR A 13 25.79 27.22 -2.83
N GLU A 14 25.28 28.43 -3.05
CA GLU A 14 26.02 29.68 -2.92
C GLU A 14 25.27 30.63 -1.99
N THR A 15 26.01 31.29 -1.11
CA THR A 15 25.44 32.23 -0.14
C THR A 15 24.85 33.49 -0.81
N GLY A 16 25.31 33.84 -2.02
CA GLY A 16 24.88 35.05 -2.71
C GLY A 16 25.25 36.32 -1.94
N ALA A 17 24.33 37.28 -1.89
CA ALA A 17 24.52 38.57 -1.23
C ALA A 17 24.31 38.53 0.31
N LYS A 18 23.89 37.38 0.86
CA LYS A 18 23.62 37.21 2.30
C LYS A 18 24.89 36.91 3.09
N SER A 19 24.83 37.06 4.41
CA SER A 19 25.94 36.73 5.32
C SER A 19 26.02 35.24 5.65
N GLN A 20 24.93 34.50 5.46
CA GLN A 20 24.81 33.07 5.77
C GLN A 20 23.97 32.39 4.70
N ASN A 21 24.31 31.13 4.40
CA ASN A 21 23.58 30.31 3.45
C ASN A 21 22.48 29.54 4.19
N ALA A 22 21.23 30.00 4.07
CA ALA A 22 20.06 29.35 4.66
C ALA A 22 19.53 28.19 3.80
N ASP A 23 20.07 27.96 2.61
CA ASP A 23 19.75 26.78 1.81
C ASP A 23 20.53 25.56 2.29
N ALA A 24 19.94 24.39 2.09
CA ALA A 24 20.57 23.11 2.30
C ALA A 24 20.14 22.12 1.22
N ALA A 25 21.09 21.40 0.62
CA ALA A 25 20.80 20.35 -0.35
C ALA A 25 21.82 19.24 -0.27
N ASP A 26 21.35 18.00 -0.24
CA ASP A 26 22.23 16.83 -0.21
C ASP A 26 21.51 15.59 -0.78
N ALA A 27 22.28 14.58 -1.17
CA ALA A 27 21.78 13.30 -1.62
C ALA A 27 22.59 12.14 -1.06
N ARG A 28 21.90 11.04 -0.78
CA ARG A 28 22.50 9.81 -0.27
C ARG A 28 22.26 8.66 -1.23
N ILE A 29 23.36 8.16 -1.81
CA ILE A 29 23.42 6.93 -2.58
C ILE A 29 24.00 5.86 -1.64
N PRO A 30 23.17 4.94 -1.11
CA PRO A 30 23.64 3.93 -0.17
C PRO A 30 24.44 2.81 -0.88
N PRO A 31 25.17 1.96 -0.12
CA PRO A 31 25.78 0.74 -0.66
C PRO A 31 24.73 -0.28 -1.14
N ASP A 32 25.19 -1.26 -1.93
CA ASP A 32 24.35 -2.17 -2.75
C ASP A 32 23.16 -2.81 -2.02
N ASP A 33 23.33 -3.29 -0.79
CA ASP A 33 22.27 -3.97 -0.04
C ASP A 33 21.10 -3.03 0.28
N LEU A 34 21.40 -1.78 0.68
CA LEU A 34 20.39 -0.76 0.96
C LEU A 34 19.86 -0.11 -0.32
N LEU A 35 20.63 -0.11 -1.41
CA LEU A 35 20.21 0.49 -2.67
C LEU A 35 18.99 -0.24 -3.27
N LEU A 36 18.91 -1.57 -3.11
CA LEU A 36 17.76 -2.36 -3.56
C LEU A 36 16.50 -2.11 -2.73
N SER A 37 16.64 -1.99 -1.41
CA SER A 37 15.49 -1.85 -0.49
C SER A 37 15.03 -0.41 -0.31
N LYS A 38 15.95 0.57 -0.34
CA LYS A 38 15.69 1.98 -0.05
C LYS A 38 15.95 2.93 -1.24
N GLY A 39 16.71 2.52 -2.24
CA GLY A 39 17.00 3.38 -3.39
C GLY A 39 17.92 4.56 -3.05
N VAL A 40 17.85 5.62 -3.85
CA VAL A 40 18.61 6.86 -3.69
C VAL A 40 17.68 7.96 -3.18
N ALA A 41 18.10 8.74 -2.20
CA ALA A 41 17.31 9.88 -1.69
C ALA A 41 18.07 11.19 -1.91
N ALA A 42 17.37 12.22 -2.37
CA ALA A 42 17.86 13.59 -2.50
C ALA A 42 16.87 14.57 -1.89
N VAL A 43 17.40 15.58 -1.22
CA VAL A 43 16.62 16.59 -0.50
C VAL A 43 17.21 17.97 -0.78
N ILE A 44 16.33 18.94 -0.98
CA ILE A 44 16.62 20.38 -1.00
C ILE A 44 15.66 21.08 -0.04
N ALA A 45 16.18 22.08 0.69
CA ALA A 45 15.43 22.91 1.60
C ALA A 45 15.97 24.34 1.54
N ASP A 46 15.07 25.30 1.65
CA ASP A 46 15.37 26.73 1.75
C ASP A 46 14.79 27.27 3.05
N GLY A 47 15.65 27.84 3.89
CA GLY A 47 15.29 28.41 5.18
C GLY A 47 14.65 29.79 5.03
N MET A 48 13.43 29.96 5.57
CA MET A 48 12.74 31.25 5.47
C MET A 48 13.55 32.38 6.10
N SER A 49 13.81 33.43 5.33
CA SER A 49 14.57 34.60 5.79
C SER A 49 13.88 35.39 6.91
N SER A 50 12.55 35.29 7.03
CA SER A 50 11.77 35.89 8.11
C SER A 50 11.74 35.04 9.39
N SER A 51 12.32 33.84 9.36
CA SER A 51 12.40 32.93 10.49
C SER A 51 13.80 33.01 11.12
N GLU A 52 13.87 33.32 12.43
CA GLU A 52 15.15 33.47 13.15
C GLU A 52 15.99 32.18 13.12
N GLY A 53 15.34 31.00 13.06
CA GLY A 53 15.98 29.70 12.94
C GLY A 53 15.87 29.06 11.55
N GLY A 54 15.59 29.84 10.49
CA GLY A 54 15.39 29.31 9.13
C GLY A 54 16.59 28.51 8.60
N HIS A 55 17.81 29.01 8.81
CA HIS A 55 19.05 28.30 8.44
C HIS A 55 19.21 26.96 9.17
N GLU A 56 18.93 26.92 10.47
CA GLU A 56 19.01 25.66 11.24
C GLU A 56 17.91 24.69 10.77
N ALA A 57 16.71 25.20 10.47
CA ALA A 57 15.58 24.40 10.02
C ALA A 57 15.87 23.65 8.72
N SER A 58 16.42 24.33 7.70
CA SER A 58 16.75 23.71 6.41
C SER A 58 17.80 22.61 6.56
N GLN A 59 18.88 22.89 7.29
CA GLN A 59 19.96 21.94 7.58
C GLN A 59 19.47 20.69 8.32
N ILE A 60 18.61 20.88 9.33
CA ILE A 60 18.03 19.79 10.12
C ILE A 60 17.07 18.96 9.27
N CYS A 61 16.26 19.58 8.43
CA CYS A 61 15.36 18.86 7.53
C CYS A 61 16.12 17.98 6.55
N VAL A 62 17.16 18.51 5.88
CA VAL A 62 17.97 17.73 4.92
C VAL A 62 18.70 16.59 5.61
N THR A 63 19.44 16.90 6.67
CA THR A 63 20.26 15.90 7.39
C THR A 63 19.39 14.86 8.11
N GLY A 64 18.31 15.30 8.76
CA GLY A 64 17.37 14.44 9.47
C GLY A 64 16.68 13.47 8.52
N PHE A 65 16.16 13.96 7.38
CA PHE A 65 15.51 13.08 6.41
C PHE A 65 16.47 12.02 5.86
N LEU A 66 17.67 12.42 5.43
CA LEU A 66 18.67 11.50 4.86
C LEU A 66 19.26 10.51 5.87
N ASN A 67 19.15 10.76 7.17
CA ASN A 67 19.58 9.79 8.19
C ASN A 67 18.45 8.84 8.59
N ASP A 68 17.26 9.39 8.81
CA ASP A 68 16.13 8.61 9.29
C ASP A 68 15.56 7.71 8.18
N TYR A 69 15.55 8.17 6.92
CA TYR A 69 14.98 7.43 5.80
C TYR A 69 15.63 6.05 5.64
N PHE A 70 16.95 5.97 5.67
CA PHE A 70 17.68 4.71 5.53
C PHE A 70 17.64 3.84 6.80
N SER A 71 17.19 4.40 7.92
CA SER A 71 17.01 3.70 9.19
C SER A 71 15.57 3.17 9.38
N THR A 72 14.64 3.52 8.50
CA THR A 72 13.27 3.00 8.55
C THR A 72 13.20 1.51 8.22
N PRO A 73 12.21 0.76 8.75
CA PRO A 73 12.01 -0.65 8.40
C PRO A 73 11.99 -0.89 6.89
N GLU A 74 12.68 -1.92 6.40
CA GLU A 74 12.72 -2.25 4.97
C GLU A 74 11.35 -2.61 4.39
N SER A 75 10.43 -3.04 5.26
CA SER A 75 9.03 -3.36 4.92
C SER A 75 8.16 -2.13 4.61
N TRP A 76 8.59 -0.92 4.95
CA TRP A 76 7.81 0.30 4.68
C TRP A 76 8.04 0.78 3.25
N SER A 77 6.98 1.19 2.54
CA SER A 77 7.15 1.91 1.28
C SER A 77 7.90 3.21 1.46
N VAL A 78 8.38 3.71 0.33
CA VAL A 78 8.97 5.04 0.21
C VAL A 78 8.01 6.10 0.75
N LYS A 79 6.73 6.04 0.37
CA LYS A 79 5.69 6.97 0.82
C LYS A 79 5.50 6.94 2.33
N THR A 80 5.30 5.75 2.90
CA THR A 80 5.11 5.60 4.35
C THR A 80 6.33 6.07 5.13
N SER A 81 7.53 5.68 4.69
CA SER A 81 8.80 6.07 5.32
C SER A 81 8.98 7.58 5.31
N ALA A 82 8.89 8.20 4.13
CA ALA A 82 9.07 9.63 3.98
C ALA A 82 7.99 10.43 4.75
N SER A 83 6.70 10.10 4.60
CA SER A 83 5.63 10.82 5.29
C SER A 83 5.78 10.77 6.81
N LYS A 84 6.14 9.62 7.39
CA LYS A 84 6.35 9.50 8.85
C LYS A 84 7.52 10.34 9.34
N ILE A 85 8.63 10.33 8.61
CA ILE A 85 9.82 11.13 8.95
C ILE A 85 9.51 12.63 8.84
N LEU A 86 8.87 13.05 7.75
CA LEU A 86 8.52 14.44 7.52
C LEU A 86 7.56 14.97 8.58
N SER A 87 6.54 14.19 8.97
CA SER A 87 5.68 14.56 10.08
C SER A 87 6.45 14.70 11.40
N ALA A 88 7.38 13.79 11.69
CA ALA A 88 8.19 13.84 12.92
C ALA A 88 9.13 15.06 12.94
N LEU A 89 9.81 15.34 11.83
CA LEU A 89 10.67 16.52 11.68
C LEU A 89 9.87 17.81 11.83
N ASN A 90 8.68 17.88 11.23
CA ASN A 90 7.80 19.04 11.35
C ASN A 90 7.36 19.30 12.80
N THR A 91 6.90 18.26 13.50
CA THR A 91 6.54 18.38 14.92
C THR A 91 7.72 18.85 15.77
N TRP A 92 8.93 18.36 15.48
CA TRP A 92 10.14 18.78 16.16
C TRP A 92 10.48 20.26 15.90
N LEU A 93 10.41 20.72 14.64
CA LEU A 93 10.62 22.12 14.27
C LEU A 93 9.61 23.06 14.95
N CYS A 94 8.32 22.71 14.96
CA CYS A 94 7.30 23.52 15.65
C CYS A 94 7.58 23.62 17.16
N GLY A 95 7.96 22.51 17.80
CA GLY A 95 8.28 22.47 19.22
C GLY A 95 9.51 23.33 19.57
N GLN A 96 10.56 23.24 18.75
CA GLN A 96 11.79 24.01 18.95
C GLN A 96 11.61 25.49 18.63
N GLY A 97 10.86 25.83 17.57
CA GLY A 97 10.48 27.19 17.24
C GLY A 97 9.81 27.89 18.43
N GLN A 98 8.81 27.24 19.02
CA GLN A 98 8.10 27.77 20.19
C GLN A 98 9.01 27.88 21.42
N SER A 99 9.84 26.88 21.71
CA SER A 99 10.67 26.88 22.93
C SER A 99 11.84 27.86 22.87
N ARG A 100 12.41 28.11 21.68
CA ARG A 100 13.69 28.81 21.52
C ARG A 100 13.55 30.24 21.05
N TYR A 101 12.50 30.53 20.27
CA TYR A 101 12.25 31.85 19.67
C TYR A 101 10.91 32.47 20.08
N ASP A 102 10.22 31.84 21.06
CA ASP A 102 8.88 32.23 21.56
C ASP A 102 7.85 32.47 20.43
N SER A 103 8.03 31.79 19.31
CA SER A 103 7.22 31.95 18.11
C SER A 103 6.98 30.60 17.45
N PRO A 104 5.73 30.24 17.13
CA PRO A 104 5.44 29.00 16.40
C PRO A 104 6.01 29.01 14.98
N LYS A 105 6.47 30.18 14.47
CA LYS A 105 7.18 30.34 13.19
C LYS A 105 8.70 30.58 13.37
N GLY A 106 9.24 30.17 14.53
CA GLY A 106 10.65 30.37 14.88
C GLY A 106 11.63 29.54 14.03
N MET A 107 11.19 28.41 13.48
CA MET A 107 11.99 27.54 12.61
C MET A 107 11.16 27.06 11.42
N VAL A 108 11.25 27.77 10.30
CA VAL A 108 10.44 27.48 9.09
C VAL A 108 11.33 27.32 7.87
N THR A 109 11.08 26.26 7.09
CA THR A 109 11.82 25.97 5.86
C THR A 109 10.92 25.31 4.81
N THR A 110 11.26 25.50 3.54
CA THR A 110 10.70 24.74 2.43
C THR A 110 11.37 23.38 2.35
N LEU A 111 10.73 22.40 1.73
CA LEU A 111 11.32 21.08 1.55
C LEU A 111 10.84 20.42 0.27
N SER A 112 11.78 19.95 -0.53
CA SER A 112 11.50 19.07 -1.66
C SER A 112 12.41 17.86 -1.61
N VAL A 113 11.81 16.68 -1.73
CA VAL A 113 12.49 15.39 -1.63
C VAL A 113 12.19 14.60 -2.89
N ALA A 114 13.21 13.94 -3.46
CA ALA A 114 12.98 12.79 -4.33
C ALA A 114 13.64 11.55 -3.75
N VAL A 115 12.92 10.44 -3.78
CA VAL A 115 13.47 9.11 -3.55
C VAL A 115 13.30 8.29 -4.82
N ILE A 116 14.42 7.89 -5.43
CA ILE A 116 14.47 7.05 -6.60
C ILE A 116 14.65 5.60 -6.16
N LYS A 117 13.63 4.77 -6.35
CA LYS A 117 13.67 3.34 -6.03
C LYS A 117 13.22 2.53 -7.24
N SER A 118 14.01 1.53 -7.63
CA SER A 118 13.79 0.74 -8.85
C SER A 118 13.73 1.65 -10.08
N THR A 119 12.57 1.75 -10.74
CA THR A 119 12.32 2.55 -11.94
C THR A 119 11.42 3.76 -11.65
N THR A 120 11.21 4.10 -10.38
CA THR A 120 10.25 5.13 -9.96
C THR A 120 10.92 6.21 -9.11
N ALA A 121 10.64 7.48 -9.41
CA ALA A 121 10.90 8.60 -8.52
C ALA A 121 9.65 8.93 -7.71
N HIS A 122 9.79 8.95 -6.38
CA HIS A 122 8.78 9.39 -5.43
C HIS A 122 9.14 10.81 -4.94
N LEU A 123 8.29 11.78 -5.27
CA LEU A 123 8.48 13.18 -4.94
C LEU A 123 7.60 13.58 -3.75
N PHE A 124 8.19 14.28 -2.78
CA PHE A 124 7.49 14.86 -1.63
C PHE A 124 7.82 16.34 -1.58
N HIS A 125 6.83 17.18 -1.39
CA HIS A 125 7.02 18.62 -1.50
C HIS A 125 6.15 19.41 -0.51
N VAL A 126 6.78 20.40 0.13
CA VAL A 126 6.14 21.41 0.97
C VAL A 126 6.91 22.72 0.82
N GLY A 127 6.36 23.68 0.09
CA GLY A 127 6.89 25.03 0.01
C GLY A 127 6.88 25.51 -1.43
N ASP A 128 7.95 26.15 -1.86
CA ASP A 128 8.14 26.69 -3.21
C ASP A 128 9.46 26.28 -3.86
N SER A 129 10.35 25.58 -3.15
CA SER A 129 11.44 24.82 -3.78
C SER A 129 10.90 23.93 -4.91
N ARG A 130 11.53 23.95 -6.09
CA ARG A 130 10.99 23.26 -7.27
C ARG A 130 11.76 22.00 -7.62
N ILE A 131 11.04 20.96 -8.06
CA ILE A 131 11.60 19.80 -8.75
C ILE A 131 11.10 19.80 -10.19
N TYR A 132 12.03 19.71 -11.15
CA TYR A 132 11.77 19.58 -12.57
C TYR A 132 12.24 18.21 -13.08
N LEU A 133 11.51 17.66 -14.04
CA LEU A 133 11.97 16.54 -14.86
C LEU A 133 12.43 17.09 -16.21
N TYR A 134 13.70 16.84 -16.54
CA TYR A 134 14.27 17.11 -17.85
C TYR A 134 14.40 15.81 -18.63
N ARG A 135 13.56 15.64 -19.65
CA ARG A 135 13.49 14.45 -20.52
C ARG A 135 13.35 14.90 -21.97
N GLU A 136 14.09 14.28 -22.88
CA GLU A 136 14.02 14.57 -24.32
C GLU A 136 14.11 16.07 -24.66
N GLN A 137 15.02 16.78 -23.98
CA GLN A 137 15.22 18.23 -24.09
C GLN A 137 14.04 19.12 -23.64
N LYS A 138 13.05 18.56 -22.95
CA LYS A 138 11.94 19.30 -22.36
C LYS A 138 12.07 19.31 -20.85
N LEU A 139 12.05 20.51 -20.27
CA LEU A 139 11.97 20.70 -18.82
C LEU A 139 10.51 20.84 -18.43
N LYS A 140 10.05 20.04 -17.46
CA LYS A 140 8.69 20.10 -16.92
C LYS A 140 8.72 20.11 -15.40
N GLN A 141 8.16 21.15 -14.80
CA GLN A 141 7.97 21.24 -13.35
C GLN A 141 7.06 20.12 -12.85
N GLN A 142 7.46 19.46 -11.76
CA GLN A 142 6.76 18.34 -11.15
C GLN A 142 6.08 18.71 -9.83
N THR A 143 6.61 19.68 -9.10
CA THR A 143 6.05 20.25 -7.87
C THR A 143 5.10 21.40 -8.17
N LYS A 144 4.31 21.81 -7.19
CA LYS A 144 3.43 22.98 -7.25
C LYS A 144 3.76 23.91 -6.10
N ASP A 145 4.10 25.15 -6.42
CA ASP A 145 4.50 26.13 -5.43
C ASP A 145 3.34 26.49 -4.49
N HIS A 146 3.61 26.51 -3.20
CA HIS A 146 2.67 26.83 -2.13
C HIS A 146 2.75 28.31 -1.73
N ARG A 147 2.70 29.24 -2.68
CA ARG A 147 2.72 30.70 -2.46
C ARG A 147 1.34 31.33 -2.53
N VAL A 148 1.08 32.31 -1.68
CA VAL A 148 -0.13 33.17 -1.70
C VAL A 148 0.30 34.62 -1.84
N TRP A 149 -0.21 35.29 -2.88
CA TRP A 149 0.06 36.70 -3.16
C TRP A 149 -0.81 37.60 -2.29
N VAL A 150 -0.20 38.32 -1.36
CA VAL A 150 -0.89 39.30 -0.49
C VAL A 150 -0.91 40.69 -1.14
N SER A 151 0.11 41.00 -1.95
CA SER A 151 0.16 42.21 -2.79
C SER A 151 0.95 41.93 -4.09
N ARG A 152 1.14 42.93 -4.95
CA ARG A 152 1.92 42.77 -6.20
C ARG A 152 3.39 42.40 -5.96
N ASP A 153 3.92 42.73 -4.78
CA ASP A 153 5.34 42.58 -4.44
C ASP A 153 5.56 41.77 -3.14
N GLN A 154 4.52 41.11 -2.62
CA GLN A 154 4.62 40.26 -1.42
C GLN A 154 3.83 38.96 -1.61
N ASP A 155 4.57 37.86 -1.68
CA ASP A 155 4.08 36.49 -1.54
C ASP A 155 4.45 35.91 -0.16
N LEU A 156 3.56 35.08 0.37
CA LEU A 156 3.78 34.32 1.60
C LEU A 156 3.66 32.84 1.31
N LEU A 157 4.47 32.04 2.00
CA LEU A 157 4.32 30.58 2.00
C LEU A 157 3.02 30.21 2.73
N SER A 158 2.13 29.54 2.00
CA SER A 158 0.91 28.95 2.53
C SER A 158 1.14 27.60 3.21
N ARG A 159 2.22 26.90 2.84
CA ARG A 159 2.66 25.64 3.44
C ARG A 159 4.18 25.60 3.50
N ALA A 160 4.73 25.21 4.64
CA ALA A 160 6.16 25.04 4.87
C ALA A 160 6.38 24.08 6.05
N MET A 161 7.56 23.50 6.16
CA MET A 161 7.94 22.75 7.36
C MET A 161 8.04 23.71 8.54
N GLY A 162 7.51 23.32 9.70
CA GLY A 162 7.57 24.09 10.94
C GLY A 162 6.50 25.18 11.07
N ILE A 163 5.65 25.41 10.06
CA ILE A 163 4.63 26.48 10.10
C ILE A 163 3.40 26.11 10.94
N ASP A 164 3.00 24.84 10.92
CA ASP A 164 1.87 24.28 11.66
C ASP A 164 2.26 22.87 12.16
N SER A 165 1.71 22.49 13.30
CA SER A 165 1.77 21.14 13.86
C SER A 165 1.29 20.04 12.90
N HIS A 166 0.34 20.34 12.02
CA HIS A 166 -0.16 19.41 11.01
C HIS A 166 0.47 19.70 9.65
N LEU A 167 1.27 18.74 9.15
CA LEU A 167 1.95 18.87 7.86
C LEU A 167 1.14 18.26 6.72
N GLU A 168 0.73 19.08 5.77
CA GLU A 168 0.18 18.64 4.49
C GLU A 168 1.30 18.49 3.44
N ILE A 169 1.59 17.24 3.04
CA ILE A 169 2.66 16.92 2.10
C ILE A 169 2.08 16.61 0.73
N ASP A 170 2.53 17.35 -0.29
CA ASP A 170 2.22 16.99 -1.67
C ASP A 170 3.09 15.79 -2.08
N TYR A 171 2.44 14.71 -2.54
CA TYR A 171 3.11 13.48 -2.97
C TYR A 171 2.80 13.17 -4.43
N ARG A 172 3.83 12.76 -5.17
CA ARG A 172 3.71 12.32 -6.57
C ARG A 172 4.71 11.21 -6.88
N SER A 173 4.32 10.23 -7.71
CA SER A 173 5.24 9.25 -8.30
C SER A 173 5.39 9.45 -9.80
N LEU A 174 6.58 9.13 -10.32
CA LEU A 174 6.94 9.25 -11.74
C LEU A 174 7.75 8.03 -12.18
N ALA A 175 7.40 7.43 -13.31
CA ALA A 175 8.24 6.42 -13.96
C ALA A 175 9.46 7.10 -14.62
N LEU A 176 10.65 6.58 -14.33
CA LEU A 176 11.92 7.08 -14.82
C LEU A 176 12.38 6.32 -16.07
N GLN A 177 13.18 7.00 -16.88
CA GLN A 177 13.89 6.46 -18.03
C GLN A 177 15.39 6.73 -17.88
N VAL A 178 16.20 5.91 -18.52
CA VAL A 178 17.65 6.15 -18.61
C VAL A 178 17.88 7.51 -19.30
N ASN A 179 18.78 8.32 -18.74
CA ASN A 179 19.06 9.72 -19.07
C ASN A 179 18.03 10.76 -18.58
N ASP A 180 17.01 10.36 -17.81
CA ASP A 180 16.23 11.35 -17.08
C ASP A 180 17.11 12.15 -16.13
N LEU A 181 16.82 13.45 -16.04
CA LEU A 181 17.49 14.36 -15.13
C LEU A 181 16.44 15.05 -14.25
N LEU A 182 16.55 14.84 -12.94
CA LEU A 182 15.80 15.62 -11.95
C LEU A 182 16.61 16.85 -11.57
N LEU A 183 16.03 18.04 -11.78
CA LEU A 183 16.61 19.32 -11.39
C LEU A 183 15.84 19.89 -10.20
N PHE A 184 16.56 20.22 -9.14
CA PHE A 184 16.06 20.86 -7.94
C PHE A 184 16.60 22.29 -7.86
N THR A 185 15.75 23.24 -7.51
CA THR A 185 16.12 24.66 -7.43
C THR A 185 15.39 25.37 -6.30
N THR A 186 16.10 26.24 -5.57
CA THR A 186 15.51 27.25 -4.69
C THR A 186 15.10 28.49 -5.48
N ASP A 187 14.35 29.39 -4.85
CA ASP A 187 13.78 30.59 -5.48
C ASP A 187 14.85 31.57 -5.98
N GLY A 188 16.00 31.62 -5.30
CA GLY A 188 17.20 32.31 -5.76
C GLY A 188 17.70 31.87 -7.15
N VAL A 189 17.27 30.72 -7.67
CA VAL A 189 17.47 30.30 -9.06
C VAL A 189 16.24 30.57 -9.91
N HIS A 190 15.08 30.01 -9.53
CA HIS A 190 13.94 29.89 -10.43
C HIS A 190 13.05 31.14 -10.53
N ASP A 191 13.28 32.14 -9.67
CA ASP A 191 12.67 33.47 -9.81
C ASP A 191 13.51 34.40 -10.73
N PHE A 192 14.79 34.05 -10.95
CA PHE A 192 15.71 34.83 -11.80
C PHE A 192 15.98 34.18 -13.16
N LEU A 193 15.87 32.86 -13.28
CA LEU A 193 16.06 32.13 -14.52
C LEU A 193 14.75 31.56 -15.05
N THR A 194 14.44 31.86 -16.32
CA THR A 194 13.30 31.25 -17.02
C THR A 194 13.57 29.78 -17.35
N ASP A 195 12.50 28.97 -17.48
CA ASP A 195 12.57 27.57 -17.93
C ASP A 195 13.38 27.41 -19.23
N ARG A 196 13.32 28.38 -20.14
CA ARG A 196 14.09 28.38 -21.39
C ARG A 196 15.59 28.54 -21.16
N GLN A 197 15.99 29.39 -20.21
CA GLN A 197 17.39 29.57 -19.82
C GLN A 197 17.91 28.32 -19.11
N LEU A 198 17.14 27.75 -18.18
CA LEU A 198 17.48 26.48 -17.51
C LEU A 198 17.69 25.36 -18.54
N GLN A 199 16.75 25.20 -19.48
CA GLN A 199 16.89 24.23 -20.57
C GLN A 199 18.12 24.46 -21.47
N LYS A 200 18.54 25.72 -21.65
CA LYS A 200 19.74 26.06 -22.42
C LYS A 200 21.00 25.64 -21.67
N LEU A 201 21.13 26.03 -20.40
CA LEU A 201 22.28 25.70 -19.55
C LEU A 201 22.44 24.18 -19.39
N LEU A 202 21.34 23.45 -19.16
CA LEU A 202 21.35 21.98 -19.12
C LEU A 202 21.82 21.35 -20.44
N ARG A 203 21.52 21.97 -21.59
CA ARG A 203 21.96 21.50 -22.91
C ARG A 203 23.44 21.74 -23.14
N GLU A 204 23.94 22.90 -22.74
CA GLU A 204 25.35 23.29 -22.92
C GLU A 204 26.30 22.43 -22.07
N HIS A 205 25.81 21.92 -20.93
CA HIS A 205 26.61 21.16 -19.96
C HIS A 205 26.20 19.68 -19.80
N GLN A 206 25.59 19.05 -20.82
CA GLN A 206 25.10 17.65 -20.73
C GLN A 206 26.17 16.62 -20.34
N GLY A 207 27.45 16.91 -20.57
CA GLY A 207 28.59 16.05 -20.28
C GLY A 207 29.16 16.17 -18.86
N ASN A 208 28.75 17.17 -18.06
CA ASN A 208 29.24 17.36 -16.69
C ASN A 208 28.18 18.03 -15.82
N LEU A 209 27.55 17.25 -14.93
CA LEU A 209 26.50 17.73 -14.04
C LEU A 209 26.97 18.82 -13.07
N GLN A 210 28.20 18.73 -12.56
CA GLN A 210 28.73 19.75 -11.65
C GLN A 210 28.91 21.09 -12.34
N GLN A 211 29.37 21.08 -13.60
CA GLN A 211 29.45 22.30 -14.40
C GLN A 211 28.05 22.87 -14.69
N ALA A 212 27.05 22.02 -14.96
CA ALA A 212 25.68 22.47 -15.13
C ALA A 212 25.14 23.14 -13.86
N ALA A 213 25.32 22.52 -12.68
CA ALA A 213 24.90 23.09 -11.40
C ALA A 213 25.56 24.44 -11.13
N ASN A 214 26.90 24.53 -11.31
CA ASN A 214 27.64 25.78 -11.13
C ASN A 214 27.22 26.87 -12.13
N ALA A 215 26.98 26.52 -13.39
CA ALA A 215 26.56 27.48 -14.41
C ALA A 215 25.17 28.05 -14.10
N ILE A 216 24.25 27.21 -13.61
CA ILE A 216 22.91 27.63 -13.19
C ILE A 216 23.00 28.61 -12.02
N THR A 217 23.78 28.30 -10.98
CA THR A 217 23.90 29.19 -9.80
C THR A 217 24.61 30.50 -10.15
N VAL A 218 25.72 30.46 -10.90
CA VAL A 218 26.45 31.66 -11.35
C VAL A 218 25.57 32.55 -12.23
N THR A 219 24.84 31.97 -13.19
CA THR A 219 23.98 32.75 -14.09
C THR A 219 22.82 33.41 -13.34
N ALA A 220 22.29 32.77 -12.30
CA ALA A 220 21.26 33.37 -11.45
C ALA A 220 21.81 34.56 -10.64
N LEU A 221 23.01 34.44 -10.08
CA LEU A 221 23.71 35.53 -9.38
C LEU A 221 24.03 36.70 -10.33
N GLU A 222 24.51 36.41 -11.54
CA GLU A 222 24.78 37.43 -12.57
C GLU A 222 23.52 38.16 -13.05
N GLN A 223 22.35 37.51 -12.98
CA GLN A 223 21.05 38.13 -13.28
C GLN A 223 20.43 38.88 -12.09
N GLY A 224 21.19 39.04 -11.00
CA GLY A 224 20.80 39.88 -9.87
C GLY A 224 20.07 39.15 -8.75
N SER A 225 20.24 37.83 -8.63
CA SER A 225 19.75 37.09 -7.46
C SER A 225 20.42 37.61 -6.18
N ASN A 226 19.61 38.10 -5.25
CA ASN A 226 20.05 38.63 -3.96
C ASN A 226 19.79 37.63 -2.80
N ASP A 227 19.33 36.42 -3.11
CA ASP A 227 19.07 35.35 -2.15
C ASP A 227 20.22 34.32 -2.14
N ASN A 228 20.09 33.31 -1.28
CA ASN A 228 20.84 32.07 -1.39
C ASN A 228 20.42 31.34 -2.68
N VAL A 229 21.39 30.72 -3.34
CA VAL A 229 21.17 30.15 -4.67
C VAL A 229 21.61 28.70 -4.64
N THR A 230 20.66 27.79 -4.75
CA THR A 230 20.94 26.35 -4.70
C THR A 230 20.37 25.61 -5.89
N CYS A 231 21.22 24.82 -6.52
CA CYS A 231 20.88 23.93 -7.63
C CYS A 231 21.41 22.52 -7.35
N GLN A 232 20.54 21.53 -7.44
CA GLN A 232 20.88 20.12 -7.26
C GLN A 232 20.36 19.30 -8.45
N LEU A 233 21.19 18.37 -8.94
CA LEU A 233 20.95 17.59 -10.16
C LEU A 233 21.13 16.11 -9.89
N LEU A 234 20.16 15.29 -10.32
CA LEU A 234 20.21 13.83 -10.25
C LEU A 234 19.95 13.25 -11.64
N LYS A 235 20.97 12.66 -12.27
CA LYS A 235 20.88 12.02 -13.58
C LYS A 235 20.79 10.51 -13.44
N VAL A 236 19.81 9.92 -14.10
CA VAL A 236 19.63 8.47 -14.17
C VAL A 236 20.59 7.91 -15.22
N MET A 237 21.68 7.29 -14.76
CA MET A 237 22.73 6.72 -15.64
C MET A 237 22.39 5.31 -16.07
N ALA A 238 21.87 4.52 -15.14
CA ALA A 238 21.28 3.23 -15.40
C ALA A 238 20.08 3.06 -14.48
N LEU A 239 19.02 2.49 -15.03
CA LEU A 239 17.98 1.91 -14.21
C LEU A 239 18.30 0.42 -14.07
N PRO A 240 17.88 -0.21 -12.98
CA PRO A 240 17.87 -1.66 -12.98
C PRO A 240 17.05 -2.11 -14.20
N ASP A 241 17.54 -3.15 -14.89
CA ASP A 241 16.82 -3.74 -16.03
C ASP A 241 15.39 -3.90 -15.55
N GLU A 242 14.42 -3.58 -16.39
CA GLU A 242 13.02 -3.90 -16.13
C GLU A 242 12.88 -5.43 -16.04
N GLN A 243 13.44 -6.09 -15.03
CA GLN A 243 13.35 -7.52 -14.84
C GLN A 243 11.95 -7.94 -14.41
N ILE A 244 11.01 -6.99 -14.38
CA ILE A 244 9.61 -7.24 -14.11
C ILE A 244 8.86 -7.07 -15.42
N ASP A 245 8.93 -5.91 -16.09
CA ASP A 245 8.19 -5.71 -17.35
C ASP A 245 8.81 -6.44 -18.56
N ASP A 246 10.14 -6.59 -18.68
CA ASP A 246 10.76 -7.39 -19.77
C ASP A 246 10.57 -8.90 -19.57
N ILE A 247 10.53 -9.38 -18.31
CA ILE A 247 10.17 -10.78 -18.04
C ILE A 247 8.67 -10.97 -18.28
N TYR A 248 7.82 -10.03 -17.85
CA TYR A 248 6.39 -10.09 -18.14
C TYR A 248 6.11 -10.08 -19.64
N GLN A 249 6.75 -9.19 -20.41
CA GLN A 249 6.61 -9.11 -21.87
C GLN A 249 7.13 -10.39 -22.54
N ARG A 250 8.35 -10.87 -22.21
CA ARG A 250 8.89 -12.12 -22.77
C ARG A 250 8.10 -13.37 -22.38
N VAL A 251 7.52 -13.40 -21.18
CA VAL A 251 6.73 -14.53 -20.68
C VAL A 251 5.30 -14.46 -21.22
N ALA A 252 4.73 -13.27 -21.39
CA ALA A 252 3.46 -13.05 -22.08
C ALA A 252 3.54 -13.42 -23.57
N GLU A 253 4.72 -13.32 -24.19
CA GLU A 253 4.99 -13.79 -25.56
C GLU A 253 5.16 -15.32 -25.67
N LEU A 254 5.28 -16.06 -24.54
CA LEU A 254 5.42 -17.52 -24.61
C LEU A 254 4.10 -18.17 -25.03
N PRO A 255 4.14 -19.17 -25.92
CA PRO A 255 2.95 -19.91 -26.30
C PRO A 255 2.38 -20.66 -25.09
N PHE A 256 1.05 -20.79 -25.08
CA PHE A 256 0.37 -21.64 -24.12
C PHE A 256 0.80 -23.10 -24.35
N PRO A 257 0.97 -23.90 -23.29
CA PRO A 257 1.30 -25.29 -23.46
C PRO A 257 0.17 -26.05 -24.17
N PRO A 258 0.50 -27.10 -24.95
CA PRO A 258 -0.53 -28.01 -25.46
C PRO A 258 -1.19 -28.75 -24.29
N ASN A 259 -2.32 -29.41 -24.55
CA ASN A 259 -2.96 -30.27 -23.54
C ASN A 259 -1.95 -31.32 -23.04
N LEU A 260 -1.67 -31.31 -21.73
CA LEU A 260 -0.63 -32.13 -21.11
C LEU A 260 -1.20 -33.45 -20.60
N LEU A 261 -0.73 -34.55 -21.16
CA LEU A 261 -1.12 -35.92 -20.78
C LEU A 261 -0.06 -36.58 -19.87
N PRO A 262 -0.46 -37.53 -19.01
CA PRO A 262 0.47 -38.37 -18.26
C PRO A 262 1.57 -38.97 -19.15
N GLY A 263 2.82 -38.85 -18.71
CA GLY A 263 4.01 -39.32 -19.41
C GLY A 263 4.65 -38.30 -20.36
N MET A 264 3.98 -37.17 -20.66
CA MET A 264 4.58 -36.09 -21.44
C MET A 264 5.69 -35.38 -20.66
N ASN A 265 6.66 -34.82 -21.37
CA ASN A 265 7.72 -34.00 -20.79
C ASN A 265 7.61 -32.56 -21.31
N ILE A 266 7.59 -31.60 -20.40
CA ILE A 266 7.62 -30.17 -20.70
C ILE A 266 8.82 -29.55 -19.99
N ASP A 267 9.83 -29.12 -20.75
CA ASP A 267 10.98 -28.36 -20.25
C ASP A 267 11.70 -29.00 -19.04
N GLY A 268 11.82 -30.33 -19.04
CA GLY A 268 12.44 -31.10 -17.94
C GLY A 268 11.49 -31.49 -16.82
N PHE A 269 10.18 -31.30 -17.01
CA PHE A 269 9.14 -31.74 -16.09
C PHE A 269 8.31 -32.87 -16.71
N GLN A 270 8.41 -34.07 -16.13
CA GLN A 270 7.59 -35.22 -16.53
C GLN A 270 6.22 -35.14 -15.87
N ILE A 271 5.16 -34.99 -16.69
CA ILE A 271 3.77 -34.93 -16.24
C ILE A 271 3.33 -36.31 -15.75
N MET A 272 2.85 -36.37 -14.52
CA MET A 272 2.37 -37.61 -13.89
C MET A 272 0.85 -37.75 -14.03
N ARG A 273 0.12 -36.68 -13.71
CA ARG A 273 -1.35 -36.62 -13.78
C ARG A 273 -1.84 -35.19 -13.60
N GLU A 274 -3.06 -34.93 -14.02
CA GLU A 274 -3.80 -33.73 -13.63
C GLU A 274 -4.15 -33.79 -12.14
N ILE A 275 -4.04 -32.64 -11.46
CA ILE A 275 -4.47 -32.42 -10.07
C ILE A 275 -5.82 -31.73 -10.07
N HIS A 276 -5.96 -30.67 -10.88
CA HIS A 276 -7.15 -29.84 -10.94
C HIS A 276 -7.26 -29.14 -12.29
N ALA A 277 -8.45 -29.07 -12.86
CA ALA A 277 -8.78 -28.25 -14.01
C ALA A 277 -9.91 -27.28 -13.67
N SER A 278 -9.68 -26.00 -13.91
CA SER A 278 -10.67 -24.94 -13.78
C SER A 278 -10.86 -24.24 -15.12
N LYS A 279 -11.90 -23.42 -15.26
CA LYS A 279 -12.09 -22.60 -16.47
C LYS A 279 -10.85 -21.74 -16.78
N ARG A 280 -10.14 -21.29 -15.74
CA ARG A 280 -9.03 -20.32 -15.80
C ARG A 280 -7.65 -20.97 -15.89
N SER A 281 -7.41 -22.08 -15.20
CA SER A 281 -6.09 -22.71 -15.13
C SER A 281 -6.19 -24.21 -14.95
N GLU A 282 -5.17 -24.92 -15.41
CA GLU A 282 -4.98 -26.36 -15.23
C GLU A 282 -3.72 -26.58 -14.37
N VAL A 283 -3.78 -27.54 -13.44
CA VAL A 283 -2.72 -27.83 -12.49
C VAL A 283 -2.37 -29.30 -12.59
N TYR A 284 -1.09 -29.59 -12.84
CA TYR A 284 -0.56 -30.93 -13.03
C TYR A 284 0.46 -31.29 -11.95
N LEU A 285 0.47 -32.55 -11.54
CA LEU A 285 1.59 -33.12 -10.78
C LEU A 285 2.67 -33.50 -11.77
N ALA A 286 3.88 -33.01 -11.56
CA ALA A 286 5.04 -33.36 -12.36
C ALA A 286 6.24 -33.76 -11.49
N ILE A 287 7.21 -34.44 -12.11
CA ILE A 287 8.52 -34.71 -11.53
C ILE A 287 9.55 -33.85 -12.27
N ASN A 288 10.39 -33.14 -11.52
CA ASN A 288 11.54 -32.45 -12.09
C ASN A 288 12.63 -33.49 -12.40
N ASP A 289 13.02 -33.63 -13.67
CA ASP A 289 13.98 -34.64 -14.11
C ASP A 289 15.39 -34.41 -13.53
N GLU A 290 15.76 -33.16 -13.23
CA GLU A 290 17.07 -32.81 -12.70
C GLU A 290 17.19 -33.11 -11.20
N THR A 291 16.14 -32.85 -10.42
CA THR A 291 16.16 -32.98 -8.96
C THR A 291 15.45 -34.22 -8.43
N GLY A 292 14.59 -34.85 -9.24
CA GLY A 292 13.69 -35.92 -8.82
C GLY A 292 12.53 -35.46 -7.92
N GLU A 293 12.38 -34.15 -7.70
CA GLU A 293 11.35 -33.61 -6.81
C GLU A 293 9.97 -33.59 -7.47
N ARG A 294 8.93 -33.82 -6.65
CA ARG A 294 7.53 -33.63 -7.07
C ARG A 294 7.18 -32.15 -7.03
N VAL A 295 6.65 -31.64 -8.14
CA VAL A 295 6.24 -30.24 -8.31
C VAL A 295 4.82 -30.16 -8.83
N ALA A 296 4.16 -29.03 -8.57
CA ALA A 296 2.89 -28.69 -9.21
C ALA A 296 3.16 -27.69 -10.34
N LEU A 297 2.66 -27.99 -11.53
CA LEU A 297 2.81 -27.17 -12.71
C LEU A 297 1.45 -26.57 -13.05
N LYS A 298 1.32 -25.25 -12.96
CA LYS A 298 0.09 -24.51 -13.26
C LYS A 298 0.23 -23.87 -14.63
N THR A 299 -0.72 -24.15 -15.51
CA THR A 299 -0.83 -23.61 -16.87
C THR A 299 -2.07 -22.73 -17.00
N PRO A 300 -2.03 -21.68 -17.83
CA PRO A 300 -3.21 -20.91 -18.14
C PRO A 300 -4.12 -21.70 -19.10
N SER A 301 -5.43 -21.59 -18.92
CA SER A 301 -6.41 -22.21 -19.80
C SER A 301 -6.46 -21.50 -21.14
N VAL A 302 -6.45 -22.25 -22.24
CA VAL A 302 -6.57 -21.71 -23.61
C VAL A 302 -7.83 -20.86 -23.83
N ASN A 303 -8.87 -21.04 -23.00
CA ASN A 303 -10.10 -20.24 -23.06
C ASN A 303 -9.88 -18.77 -22.67
N PHE A 304 -8.75 -18.44 -22.05
CA PHE A 304 -8.39 -17.09 -21.59
C PHE A 304 -7.11 -16.56 -22.26
N SER A 305 -6.72 -17.12 -23.41
CA SER A 305 -5.52 -16.65 -24.14
C SER A 305 -5.60 -15.19 -24.57
N ASP A 306 -6.82 -14.71 -24.81
CA ASP A 306 -7.09 -13.37 -25.34
C ASP A 306 -7.53 -12.39 -24.25
N ASP A 307 -7.49 -12.78 -22.96
CA ASP A 307 -7.86 -11.95 -21.81
C ASP A 307 -6.60 -11.38 -21.12
N PRO A 308 -6.26 -10.09 -21.36
CA PRO A 308 -5.06 -9.49 -20.81
C PRO A 308 -5.09 -9.37 -19.29
N ASP A 309 -6.28 -9.15 -18.69
CA ASP A 309 -6.41 -9.00 -17.25
C ASP A 309 -6.15 -10.33 -16.54
N PHE A 310 -6.68 -11.43 -17.12
CA PHE A 310 -6.38 -12.77 -16.64
C PHE A 310 -4.89 -13.11 -16.76
N LEU A 311 -4.29 -12.86 -17.92
CA LEU A 311 -2.85 -13.11 -18.14
C LEU A 311 -1.98 -12.31 -17.17
N ASN A 312 -2.30 -11.04 -16.94
CA ASN A 312 -1.61 -10.21 -15.95
C ASN A 312 -1.74 -10.81 -14.55
N GLY A 313 -2.93 -11.28 -14.15
CA GLY A 313 -3.13 -11.96 -12.87
C GLY A 313 -2.31 -13.24 -12.73
N PHE A 314 -2.25 -14.06 -13.79
CA PHE A 314 -1.44 -15.27 -13.85
C PHE A 314 0.05 -14.95 -13.65
N LEU A 315 0.58 -13.95 -14.36
CA LEU A 315 1.97 -13.51 -14.20
C LEU A 315 2.25 -12.88 -12.82
N ASN A 316 1.28 -12.13 -12.27
CA ASN A 316 1.34 -11.56 -10.92
C ASN A 316 1.53 -12.65 -9.87
N GLU A 317 0.86 -13.78 -10.00
CA GLU A 317 1.03 -14.91 -9.10
C GLU A 317 2.49 -15.37 -9.05
N GLU A 318 3.15 -15.63 -10.18
CA GLU A 318 4.58 -16.01 -10.15
C GLU A 318 5.45 -14.93 -9.51
N TRP A 319 5.18 -13.66 -9.83
CA TRP A 319 5.95 -12.53 -9.37
C TRP A 319 5.90 -12.37 -7.84
N ILE A 320 4.71 -12.52 -7.26
CA ILE A 320 4.49 -12.42 -5.81
C ILE A 320 5.11 -13.61 -5.10
N GLY A 321 4.86 -14.83 -5.60
CA GLY A 321 5.22 -16.06 -4.92
C GLY A 321 6.72 -16.34 -4.91
N ARG A 322 7.47 -15.66 -5.79
CA ARG A 322 8.94 -15.63 -5.75
C ARG A 322 9.51 -14.68 -4.70
N ARG A 323 8.73 -13.71 -4.23
CA ARG A 323 9.17 -12.65 -3.30
C ARG A 323 8.74 -12.91 -1.87
N ILE A 324 7.63 -13.61 -1.67
CA ILE A 324 7.15 -13.97 -0.34
C ILE A 324 7.83 -15.26 0.11
N ASN A 325 8.69 -15.16 1.13
CA ASN A 325 9.24 -16.32 1.83
C ASN A 325 8.57 -16.49 3.19
N ASN A 326 7.56 -17.35 3.26
CA ASN A 326 6.83 -17.65 4.49
C ASN A 326 6.32 -19.10 4.51
N THR A 327 6.33 -19.74 5.68
CA THR A 327 5.86 -21.12 5.85
C THR A 327 4.41 -21.32 5.42
N HIS A 328 3.55 -20.31 5.56
CA HIS A 328 2.12 -20.36 5.28
C HIS A 328 1.73 -19.72 3.94
N VAL A 329 2.70 -19.50 3.05
CA VAL A 329 2.47 -19.08 1.66
C VAL A 329 3.09 -20.12 0.73
N LEU A 330 2.44 -20.38 -0.41
CA LEU A 330 2.95 -21.27 -1.43
C LEU A 330 4.23 -20.71 -2.02
N LYS A 331 5.28 -21.54 -2.06
CA LYS A 331 6.56 -21.17 -2.64
C LYS A 331 6.54 -21.45 -4.14
N VAL A 332 6.83 -20.42 -4.93
CA VAL A 332 6.99 -20.53 -6.38
C VAL A 332 8.47 -20.73 -6.71
N HIS A 333 8.78 -21.72 -7.53
CA HIS A 333 10.14 -21.98 -8.00
C HIS A 333 10.52 -20.97 -9.09
N LYS A 334 11.81 -20.60 -9.14
CA LYS A 334 12.34 -19.81 -10.26
C LYS A 334 12.42 -20.75 -11.47
N PRO A 335 11.70 -20.45 -12.58
CA PRO A 335 11.80 -21.28 -13.76
C PRO A 335 13.19 -21.13 -14.40
N GLY A 336 13.69 -22.24 -14.96
CA GLY A 336 14.85 -22.24 -15.84
C GLY A 336 14.49 -21.72 -17.23
N ARG A 337 15.04 -22.35 -18.28
CA ARG A 337 14.64 -22.05 -19.66
C ARG A 337 13.29 -22.70 -19.96
N ARG A 338 12.23 -21.89 -20.13
CA ARG A 338 10.88 -22.35 -20.51
C ARG A 338 10.54 -21.98 -21.95
N ARG A 339 9.86 -22.89 -22.66
CA ARG A 339 9.32 -22.71 -24.02
C ARG A 339 7.84 -22.37 -24.03
N PHE A 340 7.15 -22.64 -22.92
CA PHE A 340 5.71 -22.42 -22.78
C PHE A 340 5.40 -21.60 -21.52
N LEU A 341 4.20 -21.02 -21.49
CA LEU A 341 3.69 -20.27 -20.35
C LEU A 341 3.17 -21.21 -19.25
N TYR A 342 3.93 -21.33 -18.15
CA TYR A 342 3.53 -22.03 -16.93
C TYR A 342 4.35 -21.55 -15.74
N HIS A 343 3.89 -21.85 -14.53
CA HIS A 343 4.68 -21.68 -13.31
C HIS A 343 4.78 -22.99 -12.54
N VAL A 344 5.88 -23.12 -11.80
CA VAL A 344 6.22 -24.31 -11.02
C VAL A 344 6.17 -23.96 -9.54
N THR A 345 5.42 -24.73 -8.77
CA THR A 345 5.30 -24.58 -7.33
C THR A 345 5.64 -25.89 -6.63
N VAL A 346 5.89 -25.81 -5.32
CA VAL A 346 6.07 -27.02 -4.52
C VAL A 346 4.78 -27.82 -4.55
N TYR A 347 4.86 -29.13 -4.85
CA TYR A 347 3.69 -30.00 -4.75
C TYR A 347 3.32 -30.18 -3.27
N LEU A 348 2.07 -29.87 -2.94
CA LEU A 348 1.52 -30.06 -1.61
C LEU A 348 0.52 -31.21 -1.65
N ASP A 349 0.83 -32.27 -0.90
CA ASP A 349 -0.04 -33.42 -0.71
C ASP A 349 -1.00 -33.13 0.47
N GLY A 350 -2.27 -32.93 0.16
CA GLY A 350 -3.25 -32.36 1.08
C GLY A 350 -4.60 -32.07 0.43
N GLN A 351 -5.43 -31.33 1.15
CA GLN A 351 -6.76 -30.90 0.70
C GLN A 351 -6.98 -29.41 0.98
N THR A 352 -7.93 -28.78 0.30
CA THR A 352 -8.27 -27.37 0.57
C THR A 352 -8.99 -27.24 1.91
N LEU A 353 -8.99 -26.03 2.48
CA LEU A 353 -9.79 -25.74 3.66
C LEU A 353 -11.28 -25.91 3.36
N ARG A 354 -11.73 -25.59 2.14
CA ARG A 354 -13.08 -25.89 1.67
C ARG A 354 -13.42 -27.39 1.81
N GLN A 355 -12.61 -28.25 1.21
CA GLN A 355 -12.80 -29.71 1.31
C GLN A 355 -12.81 -30.19 2.78
N ARG A 356 -11.90 -29.65 3.60
CA ARG A 356 -11.86 -29.97 5.03
C ARG A 356 -13.13 -29.55 5.77
N MET A 357 -13.70 -28.39 5.44
CA MET A 357 -14.94 -27.88 6.02
C MET A 357 -16.14 -28.72 5.58
N ASP A 358 -16.17 -29.15 4.32
CA ASP A 358 -17.24 -29.99 3.79
C ASP A 358 -17.20 -31.40 4.41
N ASP A 359 -16.01 -31.95 4.68
CA ASP A 359 -15.80 -33.27 5.31
C ASP A 359 -16.13 -33.30 6.81
N LEU A 360 -15.72 -32.28 7.56
CA LEU A 360 -15.89 -32.23 9.03
C LEU A 360 -17.20 -31.56 9.46
N GLY A 361 -17.75 -30.65 8.65
CA GLY A 361 -18.75 -29.69 9.08
C GLY A 361 -18.16 -28.63 10.02
N GLN A 362 -18.82 -28.42 11.16
CA GLN A 362 -18.41 -27.43 12.15
C GLN A 362 -17.09 -27.82 12.83
N MET A 363 -16.14 -26.89 12.87
CA MET A 363 -14.89 -27.02 13.60
C MET A 363 -15.05 -26.50 15.03
N ASP A 364 -14.32 -27.11 15.96
CA ASP A 364 -14.24 -26.56 17.30
C ASP A 364 -13.40 -25.28 17.33
N LEU A 365 -13.45 -24.60 18.47
CA LEU A 365 -12.81 -23.32 18.66
C LEU A 365 -11.28 -23.42 18.68
N GLU A 366 -10.72 -24.53 19.16
CA GLU A 366 -9.28 -24.73 19.26
C GLU A 366 -8.68 -24.89 17.86
N GLN A 367 -9.28 -25.76 17.04
CA GLN A 367 -8.89 -25.97 15.66
C GLN A 367 -9.03 -24.70 14.81
N THR A 368 -10.14 -23.97 14.99
CA THR A 368 -10.35 -22.68 14.33
C THR A 368 -9.24 -21.69 14.65
N ARG A 369 -8.82 -21.60 15.92
CA ARG A 369 -7.72 -20.70 16.34
C ARG A 369 -6.38 -21.11 15.77
N GLU A 370 -6.08 -22.41 15.74
CA GLU A 370 -4.87 -22.91 15.11
C GLU A 370 -4.81 -22.51 13.64
N TYR A 371 -5.91 -22.71 12.91
CA TYR A 371 -6.00 -22.37 11.50
C TYR A 371 -5.88 -20.86 11.27
N LEU A 372 -6.57 -20.04 12.06
CA LEU A 372 -6.46 -18.59 12.01
C LEU A 372 -5.03 -18.11 12.26
N THR A 373 -4.33 -18.71 13.22
CA THR A 373 -2.94 -18.35 13.52
C THR A 373 -2.03 -18.55 12.32
N GLN A 374 -2.18 -19.69 11.63
CA GLN A 374 -1.42 -20.00 10.43
C GLN A 374 -1.78 -19.09 9.24
N ILE A 375 -3.08 -18.87 8.98
CA ILE A 375 -3.54 -17.99 7.89
C ILE A 375 -3.07 -16.55 8.12
N ILE A 376 -3.16 -16.05 9.36
CA ILE A 376 -2.69 -14.71 9.73
C ILE A 376 -1.17 -14.59 9.52
N SER A 377 -0.40 -15.63 9.83
CA SER A 377 1.05 -15.63 9.56
C SER A 377 1.34 -15.47 8.06
N GLY A 378 0.56 -16.15 7.21
CA GLY A 378 0.61 -16.01 5.75
C GLY A 378 0.20 -14.61 5.28
N LEU A 379 -0.98 -14.12 5.67
CA LEU A 379 -1.46 -12.78 5.31
C LEU A 379 -0.51 -11.66 5.74
N ARG A 380 0.08 -11.77 6.94
CA ARG A 380 1.08 -10.81 7.39
C ARG A 380 2.31 -10.78 6.47
N ALA A 381 2.64 -11.88 5.79
CA ALA A 381 3.73 -11.88 4.81
C ALA A 381 3.40 -11.02 3.59
N PHE A 382 2.15 -11.06 3.10
CA PHE A 382 1.66 -10.14 2.07
C PHE A 382 1.66 -8.69 2.57
N HIS A 383 1.05 -8.44 3.74
CA HIS A 383 0.89 -7.08 4.28
C HIS A 383 2.23 -6.41 4.60
N ARG A 384 3.25 -7.16 5.03
CA ARG A 384 4.62 -6.65 5.21
C ARG A 384 5.28 -6.15 3.92
N MET A 385 4.77 -6.58 2.76
CA MET A 385 5.22 -6.13 1.45
C MET A 385 4.23 -5.16 0.81
N GLU A 386 3.29 -4.61 1.60
CA GLU A 386 2.19 -3.76 1.15
C GLU A 386 1.33 -4.38 0.03
N MET A 387 1.23 -5.71 0.06
CA MET A 387 0.37 -6.49 -0.81
C MET A 387 -0.92 -6.83 -0.06
N ILE A 388 -2.07 -6.67 -0.73
CA ILE A 388 -3.39 -7.07 -0.20
C ILE A 388 -3.83 -8.29 -1.00
N HIS A 389 -4.22 -9.37 -0.32
CA HIS A 389 -4.52 -10.64 -0.99
C HIS A 389 -5.76 -10.55 -1.90
N GLN A 390 -6.82 -9.88 -1.43
CA GLN A 390 -8.10 -9.60 -2.11
C GLN A 390 -9.00 -10.80 -2.40
N ASP A 391 -8.45 -11.98 -2.67
CA ASP A 391 -9.23 -13.19 -2.99
C ASP A 391 -9.04 -14.29 -1.93
N LEU A 392 -9.13 -13.93 -0.65
CA LEU A 392 -8.98 -14.91 0.43
C LEU A 392 -10.29 -15.68 0.63
N LYS A 393 -10.25 -16.99 0.42
CA LYS A 393 -11.37 -17.93 0.60
C LYS A 393 -10.87 -19.33 0.96
N PRO A 394 -11.72 -20.23 1.49
CA PRO A 394 -11.32 -21.58 1.87
C PRO A 394 -10.72 -22.42 0.73
N ASP A 395 -11.11 -22.15 -0.52
CA ASP A 395 -10.54 -22.80 -1.72
C ASP A 395 -9.07 -22.43 -1.97
N ASN A 396 -8.66 -21.22 -1.55
CA ASN A 396 -7.31 -20.68 -1.75
C ASN A 396 -6.37 -20.98 -0.57
N ILE A 397 -6.78 -21.86 0.34
CA ILE A 397 -6.00 -22.30 1.50
C ILE A 397 -5.88 -23.81 1.45
N LEU A 398 -4.66 -24.33 1.36
CA LEU A 398 -4.38 -25.76 1.32
C LEU A 398 -3.81 -26.25 2.65
N ILE A 399 -4.31 -27.38 3.14
CA ILE A 399 -3.85 -28.08 4.34
C ILE A 399 -3.06 -29.31 3.90
N ASN A 400 -1.76 -29.34 4.19
CA ASN A 400 -0.96 -30.54 3.92
C ASN A 400 -1.22 -31.65 4.94
N LYS A 401 -0.70 -32.86 4.67
CA LYS A 401 -0.80 -34.03 5.57
C LYS A 401 -0.26 -33.81 6.99
N ASN A 402 0.57 -32.79 7.21
CA ASN A 402 1.13 -32.45 8.52
C ASN A 402 0.32 -31.35 9.24
N GLY A 403 -0.83 -30.94 8.71
CA GLY A 403 -1.67 -29.88 9.29
C GLY A 403 -1.16 -28.45 9.02
N ILE A 404 -0.15 -28.29 8.16
CA ILE A 404 0.38 -26.96 7.80
C ILE A 404 -0.47 -26.37 6.68
N LEU A 405 -1.00 -25.18 6.95
CA LEU A 405 -1.78 -24.38 6.01
C LEU A 405 -0.87 -23.52 5.13
N LYS A 406 -1.19 -23.46 3.85
CA LYS A 406 -0.55 -22.58 2.87
C LYS A 406 -1.60 -21.86 2.03
N ILE A 407 -1.43 -20.56 1.89
CA ILE A 407 -2.16 -19.74 0.92
C ILE A 407 -1.59 -20.03 -0.47
N ILE A 408 -2.43 -20.44 -1.43
CA ILE A 408 -2.00 -20.99 -2.72
C ILE A 408 -2.35 -20.16 -3.96
N ASP A 409 -3.27 -19.20 -3.90
CA ASP A 409 -3.68 -18.41 -5.05
C ASP A 409 -3.72 -16.93 -4.72
N PHE A 410 -2.85 -16.17 -5.37
CA PHE A 410 -2.68 -14.73 -5.18
C PHE A 410 -2.56 -13.99 -6.52
N GLY A 411 -3.16 -14.54 -7.59
CA GLY A 411 -3.23 -13.86 -8.89
C GLY A 411 -4.04 -12.56 -8.86
N SER A 412 -4.93 -12.41 -7.89
CA SER A 412 -5.74 -11.20 -7.65
C SER A 412 -5.11 -10.21 -6.66
N THR A 413 -3.89 -10.48 -6.17
CA THR A 413 -3.24 -9.65 -5.15
C THR A 413 -2.83 -8.31 -5.73
N ARG A 414 -3.11 -7.24 -4.96
CA ARG A 414 -2.77 -5.87 -5.35
C ARG A 414 -1.57 -5.38 -4.57
N ILE A 415 -0.65 -4.71 -5.27
CA ILE A 415 0.53 -4.05 -4.70
C ILE A 415 0.22 -2.56 -4.52
N ALA A 416 0.34 -2.04 -3.31
CA ALA A 416 0.20 -0.60 -3.08
C ALA A 416 1.28 0.19 -3.85
N GLY A 417 0.86 1.15 -4.67
CA GLY A 417 1.77 2.07 -5.39
C GLY A 417 2.24 1.64 -6.78
N VAL A 418 1.94 0.43 -7.25
CA VAL A 418 2.24 -0.02 -8.64
C VAL A 418 0.98 -0.06 -9.51
N GLN A 419 -0.17 -0.43 -8.94
CA GLN A 419 -1.45 -0.56 -9.65
C GLN A 419 -2.44 0.49 -9.12
N GLU A 420 -2.28 1.75 -9.55
CA GLU A 420 -3.33 2.78 -9.38
C GLU A 420 -4.23 2.90 -10.63
N GLN A 421 -3.91 2.22 -11.75
CA GLN A 421 -4.59 2.40 -13.04
C GLN A 421 -5.51 1.26 -13.50
N HIS A 422 -5.61 0.14 -12.76
CA HIS A 422 -6.56 -0.91 -13.10
C HIS A 422 -7.82 -0.78 -12.24
N ASN A 423 -8.85 -0.20 -12.85
CA ASN A 423 -10.22 -0.27 -12.35
C ASN A 423 -10.61 -1.75 -12.32
N ASN A 424 -10.80 -2.31 -11.11
CA ASN A 424 -11.32 -3.67 -10.89
C ASN A 424 -12.80 -3.75 -11.28
N ASN A 425 -13.09 -3.66 -12.58
CA ASN A 425 -14.39 -3.99 -13.16
C ASN A 425 -14.45 -5.43 -13.69
N SER A 426 -13.42 -6.24 -13.44
CA SER A 426 -13.44 -7.67 -13.75
C SER A 426 -14.50 -8.35 -12.88
N GLN A 427 -15.44 -9.06 -13.51
CA GLN A 427 -16.55 -9.74 -12.82
C GLN A 427 -16.02 -10.65 -11.69
N ILE A 428 -16.34 -10.31 -10.45
CA ILE A 428 -16.04 -11.14 -9.28
C ILE A 428 -16.81 -12.47 -9.45
N PRO A 429 -16.14 -13.64 -9.44
CA PRO A 429 -16.83 -14.92 -9.58
C PRO A 429 -17.88 -15.13 -8.48
N LEU A 430 -19.00 -15.77 -8.82
CA LEU A 430 -20.15 -15.97 -7.93
C LEU A 430 -19.76 -16.55 -6.55
N GLY A 431 -18.91 -17.59 -6.49
CA GLY A 431 -18.48 -18.19 -5.20
C GLY A 431 -17.49 -17.34 -4.39
N THR A 432 -16.86 -16.34 -5.00
CA THR A 432 -15.93 -15.42 -4.33
C THR A 432 -16.66 -14.30 -3.60
N ILE A 433 -17.91 -14.00 -4.01
CA ILE A 433 -18.68 -12.87 -3.53
C ILE A 433 -18.97 -12.94 -2.02
N ASN A 434 -19.16 -14.15 -1.48
CA ASN A 434 -19.49 -14.38 -0.08
C ASN A 434 -18.33 -14.08 0.88
N TYR A 435 -17.08 -14.11 0.40
CA TYR A 435 -15.88 -13.76 1.18
C TYR A 435 -15.35 -12.36 0.83
N THR A 436 -15.90 -11.73 -0.20
CA THR A 436 -15.43 -10.44 -0.70
C THR A 436 -15.90 -9.32 0.21
N ALA A 437 -14.96 -8.46 0.61
CA ALA A 437 -15.29 -7.29 1.42
C ALA A 437 -16.19 -6.31 0.65
N PRO A 438 -17.24 -5.72 1.27
CA PRO A 438 -18.23 -4.91 0.57
C PRO A 438 -17.66 -3.71 -0.19
N GLU A 439 -16.57 -3.12 0.29
CA GLU A 439 -15.91 -1.99 -0.37
C GLU A 439 -15.43 -2.33 -1.80
N TYR A 440 -15.09 -3.58 -2.09
CA TYR A 440 -14.74 -4.00 -3.45
C TYR A 440 -15.94 -3.97 -4.40
N LEU A 441 -17.14 -4.23 -3.88
CA LEU A 441 -18.38 -4.23 -4.66
C LEU A 441 -18.83 -2.81 -4.99
N ASP A 442 -18.49 -1.85 -4.13
CA ASP A 442 -18.75 -0.42 -4.31
C ASP A 442 -17.65 0.29 -5.15
N GLY A 443 -16.70 -0.46 -5.72
CA GLY A 443 -15.58 0.07 -6.50
C GLY A 443 -14.55 0.85 -5.67
N THR A 444 -14.63 0.76 -4.34
CA THR A 444 -13.69 1.42 -3.43
C THR A 444 -12.42 0.57 -3.29
N PRO A 445 -11.22 1.17 -3.32
CA PRO A 445 -9.98 0.46 -3.08
C PRO A 445 -9.99 -0.32 -1.75
N GLY A 446 -9.76 -1.63 -1.82
CA GLY A 446 -9.56 -2.43 -0.62
C GLY A 446 -8.28 -2.08 0.13
N SER A 447 -8.21 -2.52 1.38
CA SER A 447 -7.08 -2.35 2.29
C SER A 447 -6.76 -3.67 3.00
N HIS A 448 -5.79 -3.67 3.93
CA HIS A 448 -5.57 -4.82 4.82
C HIS A 448 -6.85 -5.20 5.60
N ARG A 449 -7.76 -4.24 5.84
CA ARG A 449 -9.06 -4.48 6.50
C ARG A 449 -10.02 -5.30 5.63
N SER A 450 -9.80 -5.35 4.33
CA SER A 450 -10.56 -6.18 3.41
C SER A 450 -10.18 -7.66 3.59
N ASP A 451 -8.88 -7.96 3.71
CA ASP A 451 -8.42 -9.33 4.04
C ASP A 451 -8.89 -9.76 5.44
N ILE A 452 -8.98 -8.84 6.41
CA ILE A 452 -9.57 -9.10 7.75
C ILE A 452 -11.04 -9.51 7.63
N PHE A 453 -11.82 -8.86 6.76
CA PHE A 453 -13.21 -9.23 6.52
C PHE A 453 -13.31 -10.66 5.99
N SER A 454 -12.56 -10.97 4.93
CA SER A 454 -12.54 -12.31 4.33
C SER A 454 -12.14 -13.38 5.35
N LEU A 455 -11.10 -13.11 6.15
CA LEU A 455 -10.68 -13.99 7.23
C LEU A 455 -11.75 -14.15 8.32
N GLY A 456 -12.46 -13.07 8.67
CA GLY A 456 -13.57 -13.10 9.61
C GLY A 456 -14.74 -13.95 9.11
N VAL A 457 -15.05 -13.90 7.81
CA VAL A 457 -16.06 -14.75 7.18
C VAL A 457 -15.64 -16.23 7.26
N ILE A 458 -14.38 -16.54 6.94
CA ILE A 458 -13.83 -17.91 7.05
C ILE A 458 -13.90 -18.40 8.50
N ALA A 459 -13.52 -17.56 9.47
CA ALA A 459 -13.59 -17.89 10.90
C ALA A 459 -15.02 -18.19 11.36
N TYR A 460 -15.97 -17.37 10.90
CA TYR A 460 -17.38 -17.55 11.20
C TYR A 460 -17.87 -18.89 10.65
N GLU A 461 -17.63 -19.17 9.38
CA GLU A 461 -18.09 -20.38 8.72
C GLU A 461 -17.45 -21.65 9.30
N MET A 462 -16.17 -21.62 9.67
CA MET A 462 -15.55 -22.75 10.37
C MET A 462 -16.27 -23.08 11.69
N LEU A 463 -16.73 -22.07 12.43
CA LEU A 463 -17.40 -22.26 13.72
C LEU A 463 -18.88 -22.62 13.59
N THR A 464 -19.58 -22.17 12.54
CA THR A 464 -21.04 -22.28 12.43
C THR A 464 -21.50 -23.22 11.32
N GLY A 465 -20.66 -23.50 10.32
CA GLY A 465 -21.03 -24.16 9.07
C GLY A 465 -21.92 -23.30 8.16
N THR A 466 -22.10 -22.01 8.47
CA THR A 466 -22.95 -21.07 7.74
C THR A 466 -22.22 -19.75 7.50
N LEU A 467 -22.73 -18.89 6.61
CA LEU A 467 -22.13 -17.57 6.34
C LEU A 467 -22.77 -16.46 7.20
N PRO A 468 -22.00 -15.43 7.62
CA PRO A 468 -22.47 -14.39 8.54
C PRO A 468 -23.59 -13.51 7.99
N TYR A 469 -23.74 -13.49 6.66
CA TYR A 469 -24.75 -12.71 5.95
C TYR A 469 -25.72 -13.57 5.13
N GLY A 470 -25.62 -14.90 5.19
CA GLY A 470 -26.31 -15.82 4.28
C GLY A 470 -25.49 -16.12 3.02
N ASP A 471 -25.91 -17.16 2.29
CA ASP A 471 -25.34 -17.51 0.99
C ASP A 471 -26.10 -16.77 -0.12
N HIS A 472 -25.38 -15.95 -0.89
CA HIS A 472 -25.98 -15.10 -1.91
C HIS A 472 -25.34 -15.33 -3.26
N GLU A 473 -26.19 -15.57 -4.27
CA GLU A 473 -25.78 -15.66 -5.67
C GLU A 473 -25.37 -14.28 -6.25
N GLN A 474 -25.64 -13.18 -5.55
CA GLN A 474 -25.33 -11.82 -5.98
C GLN A 474 -24.79 -10.96 -4.83
N ALA A 475 -24.01 -9.94 -5.20
CA ALA A 475 -23.47 -8.95 -4.28
C ALA A 475 -24.58 -8.32 -3.42
N LEU A 476 -24.43 -8.41 -2.09
CA LEU A 476 -25.24 -7.64 -1.16
C LEU A 476 -24.60 -6.28 -0.93
N PRO A 477 -25.33 -5.16 -1.15
CA PRO A 477 -24.86 -3.85 -0.74
C PRO A 477 -24.63 -3.81 0.78
N ALA A 478 -23.58 -3.10 1.22
CA ALA A 478 -23.21 -3.00 2.64
C ALA A 478 -24.39 -2.60 3.56
N ARG A 479 -25.32 -1.77 3.07
CA ARG A 479 -26.52 -1.33 3.82
C ARG A 479 -27.54 -2.43 4.10
N LYS A 480 -27.53 -3.52 3.33
CA LYS A 480 -28.44 -4.67 3.46
C LYS A 480 -27.82 -5.84 4.24
N MET A 481 -26.54 -5.75 4.60
CA MET A 481 -25.83 -6.80 5.33
C MET A 481 -26.17 -6.75 6.82
N GLY A 482 -27.02 -7.68 7.27
CA GLY A 482 -27.34 -7.89 8.69
C GLY A 482 -26.57 -9.08 9.26
N TYR A 483 -25.66 -8.83 10.20
CA TYR A 483 -24.85 -9.89 10.82
C TYR A 483 -25.74 -10.84 11.62
N GLN A 484 -25.67 -12.13 11.30
CA GLN A 484 -26.32 -13.21 12.04
C GLN A 484 -25.40 -13.70 13.16
N SER A 485 -25.88 -13.79 14.40
CA SER A 485 -25.02 -14.16 15.52
C SER A 485 -24.53 -15.60 15.36
N ALA A 486 -23.22 -15.83 15.46
CA ALA A 486 -22.63 -17.16 15.41
C ALA A 486 -23.22 -18.08 16.50
N ARG A 487 -23.70 -17.49 17.60
CA ARG A 487 -24.33 -18.19 18.73
C ARG A 487 -25.71 -18.76 18.43
N GLU A 488 -26.39 -18.24 17.41
CA GLU A 488 -27.66 -18.78 16.95
C GLU A 488 -27.47 -20.11 16.21
N HIS A 489 -26.31 -20.29 15.57
CA HIS A 489 -25.95 -21.51 14.84
C HIS A 489 -25.08 -22.47 15.65
N ASN A 490 -24.19 -21.95 16.50
CA ASN A 490 -23.35 -22.71 17.40
C ASN A 490 -23.34 -22.08 18.81
N PRO A 491 -24.19 -22.58 19.74
CA PRO A 491 -24.26 -22.08 21.11
C PRO A 491 -22.97 -22.21 21.93
N ALA A 492 -22.03 -23.06 21.51
CA ALA A 492 -20.73 -23.22 22.16
C ALA A 492 -19.81 -22.00 21.93
N VAL A 493 -20.10 -21.16 20.93
CA VAL A 493 -19.35 -19.94 20.67
C VAL A 493 -19.57 -18.94 21.82
N PRO A 494 -18.50 -18.51 22.53
CA PRO A 494 -18.61 -17.50 23.57
C PRO A 494 -19.08 -16.14 23.04
N ALA A 495 -19.75 -15.36 23.89
CA ALA A 495 -20.29 -14.05 23.52
C ALA A 495 -19.24 -13.07 23.00
N TRP A 496 -18.03 -13.10 23.56
CA TRP A 496 -16.93 -12.23 23.14
C TRP A 496 -16.37 -12.64 21.77
N ILE A 497 -16.37 -13.93 21.43
CA ILE A 497 -15.96 -14.43 20.11
C ILE A 497 -16.97 -14.04 19.04
N ASP A 498 -18.27 -14.15 19.32
CA ASP A 498 -19.29 -13.62 18.41
C ASP A 498 -19.15 -12.10 18.20
N GLY A 499 -18.74 -11.37 19.24
CA GLY A 499 -18.40 -9.95 19.12
C GLY A 499 -17.18 -9.70 18.23
N ALA A 500 -16.14 -10.54 18.33
CA ALA A 500 -14.93 -10.45 17.53
C ALA A 500 -15.22 -10.74 16.04
N LEU A 501 -15.96 -11.81 15.76
CA LEU A 501 -16.43 -12.16 14.42
C LEU A 501 -17.24 -11.00 13.81
N ARG A 502 -18.21 -10.46 14.56
CA ARG A 502 -19.01 -9.31 14.12
C ARG A 502 -18.17 -8.08 13.80
N LYS A 503 -17.16 -7.79 14.61
CA LYS A 503 -16.24 -6.67 14.39
C LYS A 503 -15.38 -6.91 13.15
N ALA A 504 -14.83 -8.11 12.98
CA ALA A 504 -14.02 -8.47 11.81
C ALA A 504 -14.81 -8.42 10.50
N THR A 505 -16.07 -8.89 10.51
CA THR A 505 -16.93 -8.88 9.32
C THR A 505 -17.75 -7.61 9.16
N HIS A 506 -17.52 -6.55 9.94
CA HIS A 506 -18.37 -5.37 9.87
C HIS A 506 -18.40 -4.78 8.43
N PRO A 507 -19.57 -4.44 7.83
CA PRO A 507 -19.63 -4.01 6.43
C PRO A 507 -18.76 -2.77 6.13
N LEU A 508 -18.71 -1.83 7.06
CA LEU A 508 -17.84 -0.65 7.00
C LEU A 508 -16.39 -0.97 7.45
N PRO A 509 -15.35 -0.73 6.62
CA PRO A 509 -13.96 -1.04 6.95
C PRO A 509 -13.43 -0.34 8.19
N GLU A 510 -13.81 0.91 8.43
CA GLU A 510 -13.34 1.72 9.56
C GLU A 510 -13.76 1.15 10.93
N LYS A 511 -14.82 0.33 10.95
CA LYS A 511 -15.32 -0.34 12.15
C LYS A 511 -14.73 -1.74 12.38
N ARG A 512 -13.89 -2.22 11.47
CA ARG A 512 -13.13 -3.47 11.63
C ARG A 512 -11.85 -3.24 12.45
N TYR A 513 -11.15 -4.34 12.74
CA TYR A 513 -9.82 -4.29 13.35
C TYR A 513 -8.81 -3.54 12.47
N GLU A 514 -7.86 -2.88 13.13
CA GLU A 514 -6.75 -2.21 12.44
C GLU A 514 -5.67 -3.22 12.05
N ALA A 515 -5.44 -4.24 12.89
CA ALA A 515 -4.43 -5.26 12.66
C ALA A 515 -4.97 -6.68 12.82
N LEU A 516 -4.45 -7.62 12.01
CA LEU A 516 -4.75 -9.06 12.13
C LEU A 516 -4.42 -9.61 13.53
N SER A 517 -3.41 -9.06 14.21
CA SER A 517 -3.04 -9.46 15.57
C SER A 517 -4.11 -9.12 16.60
N GLU A 518 -4.81 -8.00 16.44
CA GLU A 518 -5.92 -7.63 17.33
C GLU A 518 -7.09 -8.60 17.17
N PHE A 519 -7.40 -8.96 15.92
CA PHE A 519 -8.43 -9.95 15.64
C PHE A 519 -8.07 -11.31 16.26
N LEU A 520 -6.83 -11.78 16.10
CA LEU A 520 -6.38 -13.03 16.71
C LEU A 520 -6.42 -12.98 18.24
N GLN A 521 -6.03 -11.84 18.83
CA GLN A 521 -6.09 -11.62 20.28
C GLN A 521 -7.53 -11.78 20.78
N ASP A 522 -8.50 -11.13 20.13
CA ASP A 522 -9.93 -11.21 20.47
C ASP A 522 -10.59 -12.55 20.09
N MET A 523 -9.92 -13.42 19.34
CA MET A 523 -10.36 -14.81 19.13
C MET A 523 -9.79 -15.76 20.18
N THR A 524 -8.69 -15.40 20.83
CA THR A 524 -7.95 -16.26 21.78
C THR A 524 -8.17 -15.89 23.24
N HIS A 525 -8.37 -14.61 23.55
CA HIS A 525 -8.50 -14.08 24.90
C HIS A 525 -9.86 -13.39 25.11
N PRO A 526 -10.54 -13.63 26.25
CA PRO A 526 -11.81 -12.97 26.55
C PRO A 526 -11.69 -11.44 26.58
N ASN A 527 -12.51 -10.77 25.77
CA ASN A 527 -12.62 -9.31 25.75
C ASN A 527 -14.02 -8.86 26.22
N PRO A 528 -14.15 -8.30 27.44
CA PRO A 528 -15.43 -7.85 27.98
C PRO A 528 -16.11 -6.73 27.17
N GLU A 529 -15.34 -5.88 26.47
CA GLU A 529 -15.87 -4.75 25.69
C GLU A 529 -16.71 -5.24 24.49
N LEU A 530 -16.35 -6.40 23.94
CA LEU A 530 -17.10 -7.05 22.87
C LEU A 530 -18.42 -7.69 23.37
N ILE A 531 -18.55 -7.90 24.68
CA ILE A 531 -19.78 -8.41 25.32
C ILE A 531 -20.78 -7.26 25.54
N THR A 532 -20.30 -6.05 25.88
CA THR A 532 -21.12 -4.88 26.20
C THR A 532 -21.83 -4.26 25.00
N LEU A 533 -21.38 -4.52 23.77
CA LEU A 533 -22.06 -4.15 22.51
C LEU A 533 -23.48 -4.76 22.36
N ARG A 534 -23.91 -5.59 23.32
CA ARG A 534 -25.15 -6.36 23.28
C ARG A 534 -26.35 -5.68 23.93
N GLN A 535 -26.21 -4.57 24.65
CA GLN A 535 -27.37 -3.83 25.17
C GLN A 535 -27.99 -2.93 24.09
N LYS A 536 -28.54 -3.54 23.03
CA LYS A 536 -29.48 -2.85 22.14
C LYS A 536 -30.61 -2.23 22.99
N PRO A 537 -30.93 -0.93 22.83
CA PRO A 537 -32.04 -0.29 23.53
C PRO A 537 -33.37 -1.05 23.33
N LEU A 538 -34.31 -0.93 24.27
CA LEU A 538 -35.63 -1.59 24.20
C LEU A 538 -36.36 -1.31 22.87
N LEU A 539 -36.16 -0.12 22.29
CA LEU A 539 -36.68 0.30 20.99
C LEU A 539 -36.25 -0.63 19.84
N GLU A 540 -35.03 -1.15 19.88
CA GLU A 540 -34.52 -2.07 18.85
C GLU A 540 -34.85 -3.54 19.14
N ARG A 541 -34.96 -3.92 20.43
CA ARG A 541 -35.26 -5.31 20.83
C ARG A 541 -36.73 -5.67 20.65
N HIS A 542 -37.63 -4.76 21.00
CA HIS A 542 -39.07 -4.95 20.89
C HIS A 542 -39.72 -3.63 20.45
N PRO A 543 -39.57 -3.22 19.19
CA PRO A 543 -40.08 -1.92 18.71
C PRO A 543 -41.58 -1.77 18.99
N LEU A 544 -42.36 -2.82 18.73
CA LEU A 544 -43.80 -2.81 18.99
C LEU A 544 -44.13 -2.72 20.50
N GLY A 545 -43.35 -3.38 21.34
CA GLY A 545 -43.51 -3.33 22.80
C GLY A 545 -43.18 -1.95 23.36
N PHE A 546 -42.05 -1.38 22.92
CA PHE A 546 -41.60 -0.04 23.28
C PHE A 546 -42.65 1.03 22.92
N TRP A 547 -43.13 1.03 21.67
CA TRP A 547 -44.14 1.99 21.23
C TRP A 547 -45.46 1.82 22.00
N LYS A 548 -45.91 0.58 22.24
CA LYS A 548 -47.11 0.32 23.08
C LYS A 548 -46.96 0.88 24.49
N THR A 549 -45.81 0.65 25.14
CA THR A 549 -45.56 1.19 26.48
C THR A 549 -45.47 2.70 26.49
N LEU A 550 -44.80 3.31 25.51
CA LEU A 550 -44.67 4.77 25.43
C LEU A 550 -46.02 5.44 25.21
N THR A 551 -46.85 4.90 24.29
CA THR A 551 -48.20 5.40 24.05
C THR A 551 -49.11 5.25 25.27
N ALA A 552 -49.05 4.11 25.97
CA ALA A 552 -49.82 3.91 27.20
C ALA A 552 -49.42 4.89 28.30
N LEU A 553 -48.12 5.18 28.44
CA LEU A 553 -47.59 6.10 29.43
C LEU A 553 -48.01 7.54 29.11
N LEU A 554 -47.89 7.98 27.85
CA LEU A 554 -48.38 9.29 27.40
C LEU A 554 -49.89 9.45 27.58
N PHE A 555 -50.67 8.41 27.33
CA PHE A 555 -52.12 8.42 27.56
C PHE A 555 -52.46 8.60 29.05
N LEU A 556 -51.78 7.86 29.93
CA LEU A 556 -51.92 8.00 31.38
C LEU A 556 -51.51 9.40 31.86
N THR A 557 -50.40 9.93 31.37
CA THR A 557 -49.96 11.30 31.73
C THR A 557 -50.99 12.33 31.30
N ASN A 558 -51.53 12.22 30.07
CA ASN A 558 -52.58 13.11 29.58
C ASN A 558 -53.86 13.01 30.42
N LEU A 559 -54.27 11.80 30.83
CA LEU A 559 -55.42 11.59 31.70
C LEU A 559 -55.22 12.24 33.08
N VAL A 560 -54.02 12.08 33.65
CA VAL A 560 -53.65 12.71 34.93
C VAL A 560 -53.67 14.23 34.81
N THR A 561 -53.08 14.79 33.75
CA THR A 561 -53.12 16.25 33.53
C THR A 561 -54.54 16.76 33.32
N LEU A 562 -55.39 16.00 32.64
CA LEU A 562 -56.80 16.36 32.46
C LEU A 562 -57.55 16.37 33.81
N LEU A 563 -57.35 15.33 34.63
CA LEU A 563 -57.94 15.24 35.96
C LEU A 563 -57.45 16.36 36.89
N LEU A 564 -56.16 16.70 36.83
CA LEU A 564 -55.60 17.83 37.58
C LEU A 564 -56.22 19.15 37.11
N LEU A 565 -56.40 19.34 35.80
CA LEU A 565 -57.00 20.55 35.23
C LEU A 565 -58.46 20.72 35.68
N PHE A 566 -59.22 19.62 35.74
CA PHE A 566 -60.59 19.61 36.27
C PHE A 566 -60.66 19.69 37.81
N ALA A 567 -59.62 19.31 38.54
CA ALA A 567 -59.55 19.45 40.00
C ALA A 567 -59.13 20.86 40.45
N THR A 568 -58.60 21.68 39.54
CA THR A 568 -58.23 23.10 39.77
C THR A 568 -59.26 24.12 39.28
N GLN A 569 -60.39 23.66 38.71
CA GLN A 569 -61.60 24.47 38.48
C GLN A 569 -62.62 24.14 39.57
#